data_AF-A0A183N110-F1
#
_entry.id   AF-A0A183N110-F1
#
_cell.length_a   1.000
_cell.length_b   1.000
_cell.length_c   1.000
_cell.angle_alpha   90.00
_cell.angle_beta   90.00
_cell.angle_gamma   90.00
#
_symmetry.space_group_name_H-M   'P 1'
#
loop_
_entity.id
_entity.type
_entity.pdbx_description
1 polymer ?
#
loop_
_entity_poly.entity_id
_entity_poly.type
_entity_poly.pdbx_seq_one_letter_code
_entity_poly.pdbx_strand_id
1 'polypeptide(L)'
;MDEVDGMAGNEDRGGMQELINMIKITQLPIICMCNDRQAIKIRSLANYCLDLRFHRPRVEQIKSAVLSIACKENVNLPPDVLTNIIDSSNHDIRQVINNVQMWCSSGLIDSEGLKADALGARKDLHLSAFDVIRKVFAPDISGSQGSVATFNESLDLFFQDYNLIPLFVEENYLNVRVHNTHDDKKILQLMSQAASDIATADIISSTIRSSRTGSWSLLPIQGVFSTVSPGRTLRGSLPGGPGGVSFPSWFGKNSTQSRINRTTSELAAHLRLATHCGSSNPLTLLLDYATPISELITRDIDSAIQFLINYQITREDVDSIMELTTWPNRPNRMLSVDSKVSYQYTY
;
A
#
# COMPACT_ATOMS: atom_id res chain seq x y z
N MET A 1 20.25 -12.54 -5.39
CA MET A 1 19.34 -11.71 -6.20
C MET A 1 19.22 -10.37 -5.51
N ASP A 2 19.78 -9.32 -6.12
CA ASP A 2 19.68 -7.94 -5.60
C ASP A 2 18.47 -7.24 -6.22
N GLU A 3 17.97 -6.19 -5.56
CA GLU A 3 16.86 -5.34 -6.03
C GLU A 3 15.61 -6.11 -6.49
N VAL A 4 15.20 -7.12 -5.72
CA VAL A 4 14.09 -8.02 -6.12
C VAL A 4 12.74 -7.29 -6.19
N ASP A 5 12.62 -6.15 -5.54
CA ASP A 5 11.47 -5.23 -5.63
C ASP A 5 11.43 -4.45 -6.95
N GLY A 6 12.57 -4.34 -7.64
CA GLY A 6 12.71 -3.74 -8.96
C GLY A 6 12.17 -4.60 -10.11
N MET A 7 11.92 -5.90 -9.89
CA MET A 7 11.37 -6.81 -10.92
C MET A 7 9.95 -6.39 -11.31
N ALA A 8 9.84 -5.54 -12.34
CA ALA A 8 8.61 -4.86 -12.73
C ALA A 8 8.50 -4.63 -14.24
N GLY A 9 7.27 -4.39 -14.70
CA GLY A 9 7.00 -4.17 -16.12
C GLY A 9 6.76 -5.45 -16.92
N ASN A 10 6.64 -5.28 -18.23
CA ASN A 10 6.45 -6.41 -19.17
C ASN A 10 7.74 -7.20 -19.39
N GLU A 11 8.91 -6.61 -19.10
CA GLU A 11 10.23 -7.23 -19.28
C GLU A 11 10.44 -8.37 -18.27
N ASP A 12 10.08 -8.16 -17.00
CA ASP A 12 10.19 -9.16 -15.93
C ASP A 12 8.87 -9.87 -15.61
N ARG A 13 7.98 -9.97 -16.59
CA ARG A 13 6.64 -10.55 -16.37
C ARG A 13 6.76 -12.00 -15.92
N GLY A 14 6.31 -12.27 -14.69
CA GLY A 14 6.35 -13.60 -14.08
C GLY A 14 7.65 -13.95 -13.38
N GLY A 15 8.67 -13.08 -13.41
CA GLY A 15 9.98 -13.36 -12.80
C GLY A 15 9.92 -13.65 -11.31
N MET A 16 9.03 -12.97 -10.57
CA MET A 16 8.80 -13.24 -9.14
C MET A 16 8.23 -14.63 -8.86
N GLN A 17 7.33 -15.12 -9.73
CA GLN A 17 6.73 -16.45 -9.56
C GLN A 17 7.75 -17.53 -9.84
N GLU A 18 8.59 -17.33 -10.86
CA GLU A 18 9.65 -18.28 -11.19
C GLU A 18 10.77 -18.28 -10.14
N LEU A 19 11.10 -17.12 -9.58
CA LEU A 19 12.02 -17.03 -8.44
C LEU A 19 11.50 -17.83 -7.23
N ILE A 20 10.20 -17.75 -6.92
CA ILE A 20 9.58 -18.56 -5.86
C ILE A 20 9.70 -20.06 -6.18
N ASN A 21 9.46 -20.46 -7.43
CA ASN A 21 9.60 -21.86 -7.85
C ASN A 21 11.04 -22.35 -7.70
N MET A 22 12.01 -21.52 -8.07
CA MET A 22 13.43 -21.79 -7.91
C MET A 22 13.82 -21.95 -6.44
N ILE A 23 13.34 -21.08 -5.56
CA ILE A 23 13.59 -21.14 -4.11
C ILE A 23 13.07 -22.47 -3.52
N LYS A 24 11.99 -23.04 -4.05
CA LYS A 24 11.43 -24.31 -3.56
C LYS A 24 12.27 -25.53 -3.93
N ILE A 25 13.05 -25.47 -5.01
CA ILE A 25 13.75 -26.64 -5.58
C ILE A 25 15.27 -26.54 -5.39
N THR A 26 15.79 -25.32 -5.24
CA THR A 26 17.24 -25.07 -5.12
C THR A 26 17.87 -25.80 -3.93
N GLN A 27 19.08 -26.32 -4.14
CA GLN A 27 19.95 -26.84 -3.08
C GLN A 27 21.04 -25.83 -2.68
N LEU A 28 21.09 -24.68 -3.36
CA LEU A 28 22.00 -23.58 -3.08
C LEU A 28 21.26 -22.46 -2.34
N PRO A 29 21.89 -21.84 -1.32
CA PRO A 29 21.28 -20.76 -0.57
C PRO A 29 21.08 -19.53 -1.47
N ILE A 30 19.84 -19.07 -1.59
CA ILE A 30 19.50 -17.85 -2.33
C ILE A 30 19.33 -16.72 -1.32
N ILE A 31 20.10 -15.64 -1.51
CA ILE A 31 19.95 -14.40 -0.76
C ILE A 31 19.24 -13.38 -1.65
N CYS A 32 18.09 -12.89 -1.18
CA CYS A 32 17.27 -11.88 -1.84
C CYS A 32 17.36 -10.57 -1.07
N MET A 33 17.64 -9.47 -1.76
CA MET A 33 17.70 -8.12 -1.18
C MET A 33 16.63 -7.23 -1.79
N CYS A 34 15.88 -6.52 -0.96
CA CYS A 34 14.83 -5.59 -1.39
C CYS A 34 14.85 -4.34 -0.51
N ASN A 35 14.47 -3.19 -1.06
CA ASN A 35 14.39 -1.94 -0.30
C ASN A 35 13.05 -1.82 0.44
N ASP A 36 11.94 -2.16 -0.22
CA ASP A 36 10.61 -2.10 0.40
C ASP A 36 9.98 -3.48 0.61
N ARG A 37 9.94 -3.90 1.88
CA ARG A 37 9.26 -5.14 2.30
C ARG A 37 7.74 -5.08 2.11
N GLN A 38 7.13 -3.90 2.12
CA GLN A 38 5.68 -3.73 2.03
C GLN A 38 5.16 -3.81 0.60
N ALA A 39 6.05 -3.73 -0.40
CA ALA A 39 5.71 -3.93 -1.80
C ALA A 39 4.91 -5.24 -1.99
N ILE A 40 3.81 -5.14 -2.74
CA ILE A 40 2.83 -6.23 -2.94
C ILE A 40 3.53 -7.51 -3.45
N LYS A 41 4.50 -7.36 -4.35
CA LYS A 41 5.27 -8.45 -4.94
C LYS A 41 6.22 -9.11 -3.94
N ILE A 42 6.83 -8.34 -3.05
CA ILE A 42 7.72 -8.88 -2.01
C ILE A 42 6.92 -9.63 -0.94
N ARG A 43 5.68 -9.21 -0.69
CA ARG A 43 4.80 -9.91 0.27
C ARG A 43 4.53 -11.37 -0.11
N SER A 44 4.45 -11.73 -1.39
CA SER A 44 4.31 -13.13 -1.80
C SER A 44 5.62 -13.92 -1.68
N LEU A 45 6.76 -13.31 -2.01
CA LEU A 45 8.09 -13.92 -1.89
C LEU A 45 8.51 -14.19 -0.44
N ALA A 46 8.22 -13.24 0.45
CA ALA A 46 8.65 -13.29 1.84
C ALA A 46 8.08 -14.49 2.64
N ASN A 47 7.05 -15.17 2.13
CA ASN A 47 6.54 -16.39 2.75
C ASN A 47 7.48 -17.60 2.55
N TYR A 48 8.42 -17.52 1.62
CA TYR A 48 9.35 -18.59 1.25
C TYR A 48 10.80 -18.29 1.65
N CYS A 49 11.05 -17.14 2.28
CA CYS A 49 12.37 -16.67 2.67
C CYS A 49 12.42 -16.37 4.18
N LEU A 50 13.61 -16.44 4.76
CA LEU A 50 13.87 -15.89 6.09
C LEU A 50 13.91 -14.36 6.00
N ASP A 51 12.99 -13.67 6.70
CA ASP A 51 12.89 -12.20 6.69
C ASP A 51 13.92 -11.57 7.65
N LEU A 52 14.99 -11.01 7.09
CA LEU A 52 16.03 -10.27 7.82
C LEU A 52 15.85 -8.77 7.61
N ARG A 53 15.49 -8.06 8.68
CA ARG A 53 15.20 -6.62 8.63
C ARG A 53 16.39 -5.78 9.06
N PHE A 54 16.88 -4.97 8.14
CA PHE A 54 17.88 -3.95 8.42
C PHE A 54 17.20 -2.69 8.91
N HIS A 55 17.61 -2.24 10.10
CA HIS A 55 17.16 -0.98 10.67
C HIS A 55 18.24 0.07 10.43
N ARG A 56 17.82 1.34 10.40
CA ARG A 56 18.77 2.43 10.27
C ARG A 56 19.74 2.45 11.46
N PRO A 57 21.05 2.59 11.22
CA PRO A 57 22.02 2.62 12.29
C PRO A 57 21.84 3.86 13.17
N ARG A 58 22.27 3.75 14.44
CA ARG A 58 22.27 4.89 15.36
C ARG A 58 23.30 5.93 14.92
N VAL A 59 23.04 7.20 15.24
CA VAL A 59 23.95 8.32 14.94
C VAL A 59 25.37 8.04 15.41
N GLU A 60 25.55 7.51 16.62
CA GLU A 60 26.86 7.19 17.19
C GLU A 60 27.63 6.14 16.38
N GLN A 61 26.94 5.13 15.84
CA GLN A 61 27.55 4.08 15.02
C GLN A 61 28.05 4.65 13.69
N ILE A 62 27.24 5.49 13.05
CA ILE A 62 27.61 6.16 11.79
C ILE A 62 28.76 7.14 12.05
N LYS A 63 28.68 7.93 13.12
CA LYS A 63 29.69 8.91 13.51
C LYS A 63 31.05 8.25 13.73
N SER A 64 31.10 7.14 14.46
CA SER A 64 32.33 6.38 14.69
C SER A 64 32.94 5.84 13.39
N ALA A 65 32.11 5.32 12.49
CA ALA A 65 32.57 4.78 11.20
C ALA A 65 33.13 5.89 10.29
N VAL A 66 32.41 7.00 10.16
CA VAL A 66 32.78 8.11 9.27
C VAL A 66 34.00 8.87 9.81
N LEU A 67 34.15 9.06 11.12
CA LEU A 67 35.37 9.64 11.70
C LEU A 67 36.60 8.76 11.46
N SER A 68 36.44 7.44 11.48
CA SER A 68 37.54 6.53 11.13
C SER A 68 37.96 6.68 9.66
N ILE A 69 36.99 6.87 8.75
CA ILE A 69 37.27 7.14 7.34
C ILE A 69 37.97 8.50 7.19
N ALA A 70 37.45 9.57 7.81
CA ALA A 70 38.04 10.90 7.75
C ALA A 70 39.50 10.93 8.26
N CYS A 71 39.80 10.18 9.33
CA CYS A 71 41.15 10.05 9.84
C CYS A 71 42.10 9.36 8.85
N LYS A 72 41.64 8.32 8.14
CA LYS A 72 42.43 7.64 7.10
C LYS A 72 42.69 8.52 5.88
N GLU A 73 41.71 9.35 5.54
CA GLU A 73 41.79 10.31 4.43
C GLU A 73 42.51 11.63 4.82
N ASN A 74 43.04 11.73 6.05
CA ASN A 74 43.68 12.94 6.59
C ASN A 74 42.79 14.20 6.56
N VAL A 75 41.48 14.02 6.74
CA VAL A 75 40.50 15.11 6.82
C VAL A 75 40.15 15.38 8.27
N ASN A 76 40.19 16.66 8.67
CA ASN A 76 39.70 17.10 9.97
C ASN A 76 38.22 17.49 9.89
N LEU A 77 37.34 16.61 10.39
CA LEU A 77 35.89 16.81 10.37
C LEU A 77 35.36 17.14 11.79
N PRO A 78 34.79 18.34 12.02
CA PRO A 78 34.19 18.68 13.30
C PRO A 78 33.03 17.73 13.67
N PRO A 79 32.95 17.23 14.92
CA PRO A 79 31.91 16.29 15.35
C PRO A 79 30.48 16.82 15.19
N ASP A 80 30.28 18.13 15.30
CA ASP A 80 28.96 18.78 15.20
C ASP A 80 28.47 18.83 13.75
N VAL A 81 29.38 19.12 12.82
CA VAL A 81 29.12 19.11 11.37
C VAL A 81 28.71 17.71 10.91
N LEU A 82 29.45 16.69 11.34
CA LEU A 82 29.12 15.30 11.02
C LEU A 82 27.74 14.89 11.54
N THR A 83 27.36 15.34 12.74
CA THR A 83 26.05 15.04 13.32
C THR A 83 24.93 15.65 12.46
N ASN A 84 25.11 16.89 11.99
CA ASN A 84 24.15 17.53 11.08
C ASN A 84 24.04 16.83 9.72
N ILE A 85 25.16 16.35 9.16
CA ILE A 85 25.17 15.60 7.89
C ILE A 85 24.46 14.25 8.05
N ILE A 86 24.63 13.57 9.18
CA ILE A 86 23.94 12.31 9.47
C ILE A 86 22.43 12.52 9.54
N ASP A 87 22.00 13.57 10.24
CA ASP A 87 20.58 13.92 10.37
C ASP A 87 19.96 14.33 9.03
N SER A 88 20.67 15.12 8.22
CA SER A 88 20.18 15.56 6.89
C SER A 88 20.11 14.41 5.89
N SER A 89 20.98 13.42 6.02
CA SER A 89 21.04 12.24 5.16
C SER A 89 20.10 11.12 5.61
N ASN A 90 19.21 11.38 6.56
CA ASN A 90 18.24 10.41 7.07
C ASN A 90 18.88 9.10 7.57
N HIS A 91 20.11 9.17 8.10
CA HIS A 91 20.92 8.02 8.54
C HIS A 91 21.34 7.05 7.42
N ASP A 92 21.29 7.45 6.14
CA ASP A 92 21.85 6.67 5.03
C ASP A 92 23.38 6.81 4.99
N ILE A 93 24.11 5.72 5.26
CA ILE A 93 25.58 5.73 5.31
C ILE A 93 26.20 6.13 3.97
N ARG A 94 25.64 5.68 2.84
CA ARG A 94 26.15 5.98 1.50
C ARG A 94 26.03 7.48 1.24
N GLN A 95 24.86 8.05 1.52
CA GLN A 95 24.61 9.48 1.36
C GLN A 95 25.49 10.32 2.30
N VAL A 96 25.67 9.88 3.55
CA VAL A 96 26.58 10.55 4.51
C VAL A 96 28.00 10.60 3.98
N ILE A 97 28.54 9.48 3.48
CA ILE A 97 29.90 9.44 2.92
C ILE A 97 30.01 10.38 1.72
N ASN A 98 29.05 10.35 0.79
CA ASN A 98 29.02 11.23 -0.37
C ASN A 98 28.96 12.71 0.01
N ASN A 99 28.13 13.06 0.99
CA ASN A 99 27.99 14.42 1.49
C ASN A 99 29.28 14.89 2.19
N VAL A 100 29.93 14.03 2.97
CA VAL A 100 31.24 14.33 3.59
C VAL A 100 32.32 14.51 2.52
N GLN A 101 32.36 13.66 1.49
CA GLN A 101 33.30 13.81 0.39
C GLN A 101 33.09 15.12 -0.37
N MET A 102 31.82 15.49 -0.62
CA MET A 102 31.46 16.75 -1.26
C MET A 102 31.89 17.95 -0.39
N TRP A 103 31.69 17.87 0.93
CA TRP A 103 32.14 18.88 1.89
C TRP A 103 33.67 19.06 1.87
N CYS A 104 34.42 17.95 1.84
CA CYS A 104 35.89 18.01 1.77
C CYS A 104 36.37 18.60 0.44
N SER A 105 35.67 18.31 -0.66
CA SER A 105 36.05 18.74 -2.01
C SER A 105 35.72 20.21 -2.29
N SER A 106 34.70 20.76 -1.63
CA SER A 106 34.24 22.14 -1.82
C SER A 106 35.02 23.18 -1.01
N GLY A 107 35.91 22.74 -0.11
CA GLY A 107 36.97 23.54 0.51
C GLY A 107 36.55 24.63 1.50
N LEU A 108 35.30 25.10 1.50
CA LEU A 108 34.82 26.26 2.27
C LEU A 108 33.31 26.16 2.51
N ILE A 109 32.86 25.32 3.45
CA ILE A 109 31.51 25.49 3.99
C ILE A 109 31.67 25.81 5.48
N ASP A 110 31.61 27.11 5.77
CA ASP A 110 31.42 27.61 7.13
C ASP A 110 30.26 26.86 7.80
N SER A 111 30.36 26.66 9.12
CA SER A 111 29.33 25.99 9.92
C SER A 111 27.91 26.57 9.75
N GLU A 112 27.78 27.80 9.25
CA GLU A 112 26.51 28.45 8.91
C GLU A 112 25.91 27.99 7.58
N GLY A 113 26.72 27.74 6.53
CA GLY A 113 26.26 27.20 5.25
C GLY A 113 25.70 25.78 5.41
N LEU A 114 26.32 24.98 6.28
CA LEU A 114 25.86 23.64 6.64
C LEU A 114 24.53 23.63 7.40
N LYS A 115 24.24 24.67 8.21
CA LYS A 115 22.91 24.82 8.83
C LYS A 115 21.87 25.20 7.80
N ALA A 116 22.19 26.08 6.86
CA ALA A 116 21.29 26.45 5.77
C ALA A 116 21.00 25.25 4.85
N ASP A 117 22.03 24.48 4.48
CA ASP A 117 21.91 23.27 3.66
C ASP A 117 21.26 22.12 4.42
N ALA A 118 21.51 21.93 5.72
CA ALA A 118 20.79 20.95 6.54
C ALA A 118 19.32 21.34 6.76
N LEU A 119 19.00 22.65 6.82
CA LEU A 119 17.63 23.15 6.84
C LEU A 119 16.93 22.95 5.49
N GLY A 120 17.65 23.12 4.37
CA GLY A 120 17.18 22.79 3.01
C GLY A 120 16.95 21.29 2.84
N ALA A 121 17.93 20.46 3.21
CA ALA A 121 17.83 19.01 3.18
C ALA A 121 16.76 18.44 4.13
N ARG A 122 16.44 19.12 5.24
CA ARG A 122 15.28 18.79 6.09
C ARG A 122 13.95 19.12 5.43
N LYS A 123 13.88 20.12 4.54
CA LYS A 123 12.69 20.39 3.71
C LYS A 123 12.55 19.36 2.60
N ASP A 124 13.66 18.90 2.03
CA ASP A 124 13.71 17.90 0.97
C ASP A 124 13.73 16.44 1.49
N LEU A 125 13.59 16.24 2.80
CA LEU A 125 13.54 14.91 3.39
C LEU A 125 12.22 14.24 3.00
N HIS A 126 12.28 13.27 2.07
CA HIS A 126 11.13 12.45 1.72
C HIS A 126 10.61 11.75 2.97
N LEU A 127 9.43 12.16 3.42
CA LEU A 127 8.76 11.55 4.57
C LEU A 127 8.15 10.21 4.14
N SER A 128 8.15 9.21 5.02
CA SER A 128 7.39 8.00 4.73
C SER A 128 5.89 8.31 4.75
N ALA A 129 5.07 7.60 3.97
CA ALA A 129 3.62 7.80 3.97
C ALA A 129 3.02 7.70 5.39
N PHE A 130 3.54 6.80 6.23
CA PHE A 130 3.11 6.67 7.63
C PHE A 130 3.43 7.92 8.47
N ASP A 131 4.58 8.54 8.25
CA ASP A 131 4.96 9.77 8.96
C ASP A 131 4.17 10.97 8.47
N VAL A 132 3.89 11.03 7.16
CA VAL A 132 3.04 12.06 6.56
C VAL A 132 1.66 12.05 7.21
N ILE A 133 1.04 10.88 7.34
CA ILE A 133 -0.32 10.78 7.91
C ILE A 133 -0.38 11.20 9.37
N ARG A 134 0.67 10.87 10.15
CA ARG A 134 0.79 11.36 11.52
C ARG A 134 0.88 12.89 11.56
N LYS A 135 1.57 13.51 10.60
CA LYS A 135 1.65 14.98 10.47
C LYS A 135 0.35 15.60 9.95
N VAL A 136 -0.34 14.97 9.00
CA VAL A 136 -1.61 15.48 8.41
C VAL A 136 -2.69 15.66 9.47
N PHE A 137 -2.84 14.68 10.37
CA PHE A 137 -3.87 14.70 11.41
C PHE A 137 -3.41 15.31 12.73
N ALA A 138 -2.11 15.62 12.90
CA ALA A 138 -1.58 16.17 14.14
C ALA A 138 -2.39 17.41 14.61
N PRO A 139 -2.68 17.53 15.91
CA PRO A 139 -3.47 18.65 16.45
C PRO A 139 -2.84 20.00 16.11
N ASP A 140 -1.52 20.08 16.23
CA ASP A 140 -0.69 21.18 15.77
C ASP A 140 0.28 20.63 14.72
N ILE A 141 0.02 20.94 13.45
CA ILE A 141 0.97 20.64 12.38
C ILE A 141 2.16 21.59 12.60
N SER A 142 3.26 21.07 13.13
CA SER A 142 4.49 21.84 13.31
C SER A 142 5.10 22.15 11.94
N GLY A 143 5.04 23.42 11.54
CA GLY A 143 5.75 23.96 10.38
C GLY A 143 7.24 24.11 10.64
N SER A 144 7.95 24.68 9.68
CA SER A 144 9.37 24.99 9.86
C SER A 144 9.58 25.88 11.11
N GLN A 145 10.58 25.54 11.94
CA GLN A 145 10.94 26.24 13.17
C GLN A 145 9.93 26.20 14.33
N GLY A 146 9.00 25.22 14.37
CA GLY A 146 8.08 25.04 15.50
C GLY A 146 6.87 25.99 15.49
N SER A 147 6.64 26.68 14.36
CA SER A 147 5.44 27.49 14.10
C SER A 147 4.27 26.62 13.60
N VAL A 148 3.05 27.18 13.52
CA VAL A 148 1.91 26.47 12.90
C VAL A 148 2.16 26.37 11.39
N ALA A 149 2.06 25.16 10.83
CA ALA A 149 2.33 24.92 9.42
C ALA A 149 1.40 25.76 8.52
N THR A 150 2.04 26.39 7.54
CA THR A 150 1.36 27.15 6.49
C THR A 150 0.49 26.24 5.63
N PHE A 151 -0.42 26.85 4.86
CA PHE A 151 -1.24 26.12 3.90
C PHE A 151 -0.38 25.36 2.88
N ASN A 152 0.68 25.99 2.36
CA ASN A 152 1.58 25.37 1.39
C ASN A 152 2.35 24.20 2.01
N GLU A 153 2.93 24.35 3.21
CA GLU A 153 3.60 23.23 3.90
C GLU A 153 2.65 22.04 4.16
N SER A 154 1.36 22.32 4.40
CA SER A 154 0.35 21.26 4.56
C SER A 154 0.01 20.58 3.23
N LEU A 155 0.03 21.33 2.14
CA LEU A 155 -0.18 20.82 0.80
C LEU A 155 1.04 20.04 0.29
N ASP A 156 2.25 20.46 0.67
CA ASP A 156 3.50 19.77 0.34
C ASP A 156 3.54 18.35 0.93
N LEU A 157 2.83 18.10 2.05
CA LEU A 157 2.64 16.76 2.58
C LEU A 157 1.99 15.85 1.54
N PHE A 158 0.94 16.29 0.84
CA PHE A 158 0.31 15.52 -0.24
C PHE A 158 1.27 15.23 -1.40
N PHE A 159 2.16 16.17 -1.71
CA PHE A 159 3.12 16.01 -2.81
C PHE A 159 4.29 15.07 -2.48
N GLN A 160 4.47 14.65 -1.23
CA GLN A 160 5.44 13.60 -0.88
C GLN A 160 5.12 12.29 -1.63
N ASP A 161 3.84 11.92 -1.72
CA ASP A 161 3.35 10.85 -2.58
C ASP A 161 1.86 11.07 -2.91
N TYR A 162 1.60 11.79 -4.00
CA TYR A 162 0.25 12.17 -4.42
C TYR A 162 -0.64 10.99 -4.87
N ASN A 163 -0.06 9.80 -5.06
CA ASN A 163 -0.79 8.59 -5.40
C ASN A 163 -1.20 7.81 -4.14
N LEU A 164 -0.30 7.75 -3.15
CA LEU A 164 -0.48 6.91 -1.98
C LEU A 164 -1.15 7.62 -0.81
N ILE A 165 -0.83 8.90 -0.58
CA ILE A 165 -1.31 9.65 0.59
C ILE A 165 -2.83 9.76 0.65
N PRO A 166 -3.56 10.05 -0.45
CA PRO A 166 -5.02 10.09 -0.42
C PRO A 166 -5.65 8.79 0.11
N LEU A 167 -5.10 7.63 -0.28
CA LEU A 167 -5.57 6.33 0.17
C LEU A 167 -5.27 6.09 1.65
N PHE A 168 -4.12 6.57 2.12
CA PHE A 168 -3.78 6.51 3.53
C PHE A 168 -4.66 7.41 4.39
N VAL A 169 -5.03 8.60 3.90
CA VAL A 169 -5.98 9.48 4.59
C VAL A 169 -7.33 8.77 4.70
N GLU A 170 -7.82 8.18 3.61
CA GLU A 170 -9.09 7.44 3.57
C GLU A 170 -9.11 6.22 4.51
N GLU A 171 -8.04 5.45 4.60
CA GLU A 171 -7.99 4.29 5.49
C GLU A 171 -7.97 4.71 6.98
N ASN A 172 -7.42 5.88 7.30
CA ASN A 172 -7.10 6.24 8.68
C ASN A 172 -7.95 7.34 9.30
N TYR A 173 -8.69 8.15 8.52
CA TYR A 173 -9.43 9.30 9.06
C TYR A 173 -10.46 8.92 10.13
N LEU A 174 -11.06 7.72 10.04
CA LEU A 174 -12.00 7.21 11.03
C LEU A 174 -11.35 6.85 12.37
N ASN A 175 -10.05 6.56 12.38
CA ASN A 175 -9.31 6.19 13.57
C ASN A 175 -8.79 7.40 14.36
N VAL A 176 -9.00 8.62 13.85
CA VAL A 176 -8.48 9.85 14.46
C VAL A 176 -9.28 10.22 15.70
N ARG A 177 -8.59 10.43 16.83
CA ARG A 177 -9.19 10.96 18.05
C ARG A 177 -9.18 12.48 18.02
N VAL A 178 -10.30 13.06 17.62
CA VAL A 178 -10.48 14.51 17.47
C VAL A 178 -10.20 15.25 18.79
N HIS A 179 -9.33 16.25 18.75
CA HIS A 179 -8.92 17.02 19.93
C HIS A 179 -9.95 18.08 20.33
N ASN A 180 -10.62 18.70 19.35
CA ASN A 180 -11.44 19.89 19.59
C ASN A 180 -12.78 19.63 20.27
N THR A 181 -13.25 18.38 20.32
CA THR A 181 -14.61 18.06 20.77
C THR A 181 -14.73 16.61 21.25
N HIS A 182 -15.42 16.42 22.38
CA HIS A 182 -15.75 15.10 22.94
C HIS A 182 -17.23 14.70 22.74
N ASP A 183 -18.01 15.52 22.01
CA ASP A 183 -19.41 15.25 21.68
C ASP A 183 -19.50 14.38 20.42
N ASP A 184 -20.01 13.16 20.56
CA ASP A 184 -20.12 12.17 19.50
C ASP A 184 -20.87 12.69 18.27
N LYS A 185 -21.90 13.54 18.46
CA LYS A 185 -22.67 14.09 17.33
C LYS A 185 -21.83 15.01 16.46
N LYS A 186 -21.01 15.85 17.10
CA LYS A 186 -20.10 16.76 16.41
C LYS A 186 -18.95 16.00 15.76
N ILE A 187 -18.41 14.98 16.42
CA ILE A 187 -17.39 14.11 15.83
C ILE A 187 -17.92 13.45 14.55
N LEU A 188 -19.15 12.92 14.59
CA LEU A 188 -19.78 12.31 13.41
C LEU A 188 -19.99 13.32 12.28
N GLN A 189 -20.37 14.57 12.60
CA GLN A 189 -20.47 15.64 11.61
C GLN A 189 -19.12 15.96 10.95
N LEU A 190 -18.04 16.03 11.73
CA LEU A 190 -16.68 16.26 11.21
C LEU A 190 -16.21 15.09 10.34
N MET A 191 -16.50 13.85 10.73
CA MET A 191 -16.22 12.66 9.92
C MET A 191 -17.00 12.66 8.61
N SER A 192 -18.29 13.04 8.65
CA SER A 192 -19.12 13.19 7.45
C SER A 192 -18.57 14.25 6.49
N GLN A 193 -18.09 15.38 7.03
CA GLN A 193 -17.47 16.43 6.22
C GLN A 193 -16.18 15.92 5.55
N ALA A 194 -15.30 15.27 6.32
CA ALA A 194 -14.08 14.68 5.78
C ALA A 194 -14.38 13.61 4.70
N ALA A 195 -15.42 12.80 4.88
CA ALA A 195 -15.85 11.83 3.88
C ALA A 195 -16.33 12.50 2.58
N SER A 196 -17.06 13.61 2.67
CA SER A 196 -17.48 14.40 1.49
C SER A 196 -16.28 15.03 0.77
N ASP A 197 -15.29 15.51 1.52
CA ASP A 197 -14.05 16.06 0.95
C ASP A 197 -13.26 14.96 0.22
N ILE A 198 -13.08 13.78 0.83
CA ILE A 198 -12.41 12.62 0.22
C ILE A 198 -13.14 12.17 -1.06
N ALA A 199 -14.47 12.10 -1.04
CA ALA A 199 -15.26 11.75 -2.22
C ALA A 199 -15.10 12.78 -3.34
N THR A 200 -15.05 14.08 -3.01
CA THR A 200 -14.78 15.14 -3.97
C THR A 200 -13.37 15.01 -4.57
N ALA A 201 -12.39 14.65 -3.74
CA ALA A 201 -11.03 14.41 -4.19
C ALA A 201 -10.92 13.20 -5.14
N ASP A 202 -11.73 12.17 -4.96
CA ASP A 202 -11.80 11.01 -5.86
C ASP A 202 -12.36 11.39 -7.24
N ILE A 203 -13.41 12.22 -7.28
CA ILE A 203 -13.94 12.79 -8.53
C ILE A 203 -12.85 13.59 -9.26
N ILE A 204 -12.10 14.42 -8.54
CA ILE A 204 -10.97 15.17 -9.10
C ILE A 204 -9.88 14.21 -9.58
N SER A 205 -9.54 13.18 -8.82
CA SER A 205 -8.52 12.18 -9.18
C SER A 205 -8.90 11.42 -10.46
N SER A 206 -10.16 10.99 -10.57
CA SER A 206 -10.67 10.32 -11.78
C SER A 206 -10.62 11.24 -13.00
N THR A 207 -10.90 12.54 -12.81
CA THR A 207 -10.80 13.55 -13.87
C THR A 207 -9.36 13.76 -14.31
N ILE A 208 -8.41 13.89 -13.36
CA ILE A 208 -6.97 14.02 -13.63
C ILE A 208 -6.46 12.82 -14.44
N ARG A 209 -6.88 11.61 -14.08
CA ARG A 209 -6.42 10.35 -14.67
C ARG A 209 -7.21 9.93 -15.92
N SER A 210 -8.26 10.68 -16.29
CA SER A 210 -9.05 10.37 -17.48
C SER A 210 -8.25 10.58 -18.77
N SER A 211 -8.43 9.66 -19.72
CA SER A 211 -7.46 9.25 -20.75
C SER A 211 -7.17 10.23 -21.90
N ARG A 212 -7.70 11.46 -21.90
CA ARG A 212 -7.60 12.35 -23.07
C ARG A 212 -6.63 13.53 -22.94
N THR A 213 -6.41 14.01 -21.72
CA THR A 213 -5.54 15.17 -21.44
C THR A 213 -5.35 15.24 -19.94
N GLY A 214 -4.35 14.53 -19.40
CA GLY A 214 -4.11 14.49 -17.96
C GLY A 214 -4.03 15.90 -17.38
N SER A 215 -5.04 16.29 -16.62
CA SER A 215 -5.21 17.67 -16.13
C SER A 215 -4.43 17.84 -14.82
N TRP A 216 -3.11 17.67 -14.90
CA TRP A 216 -2.21 17.69 -13.74
C TRP A 216 -2.21 19.02 -12.98
N SER A 217 -2.69 20.10 -13.59
CA SER A 217 -2.93 21.39 -12.94
C SER A 217 -3.96 21.32 -11.81
N LEU A 218 -4.79 20.26 -11.75
CA LEU A 218 -5.76 20.03 -10.68
C LEU A 218 -5.17 19.30 -9.47
N LEU A 219 -3.91 18.84 -9.52
CA LEU A 219 -3.26 18.15 -8.39
C LEU A 219 -3.30 18.95 -7.08
N PRO A 220 -3.02 20.28 -7.06
CA PRO A 220 -3.16 21.06 -5.83
C PRO A 220 -4.59 21.00 -5.26
N ILE A 221 -5.61 21.03 -6.12
CA ILE A 221 -7.02 20.97 -5.72
C ILE A 221 -7.34 19.57 -5.16
N GLN A 222 -6.83 18.52 -5.79
CA GLN A 222 -6.92 17.16 -5.24
C GLN A 222 -6.26 17.08 -3.85
N GLY A 223 -5.07 17.66 -3.68
CA GLY A 223 -4.35 17.67 -2.39
C GLY A 223 -5.12 18.39 -1.29
N VAL A 224 -5.83 19.48 -1.63
CA VAL A 224 -6.71 20.19 -0.69
C VAL A 224 -7.83 19.28 -0.19
N PHE A 225 -8.60 18.67 -1.09
CA PHE A 225 -9.76 17.87 -0.70
C PHE A 225 -9.38 16.49 -0.14
N SER A 226 -8.28 15.89 -0.61
CA SER A 226 -7.85 14.56 -0.14
C SER A 226 -7.10 14.59 1.18
N THR A 227 -6.34 15.66 1.46
CA THR A 227 -5.34 15.65 2.54
C THR A 227 -5.49 16.85 3.47
N VAL A 228 -5.45 18.08 2.94
CA VAL A 228 -5.44 19.28 3.78
C VAL A 228 -6.78 19.48 4.50
N SER A 229 -7.90 19.44 3.79
CA SER A 229 -9.23 19.66 4.38
C SER A 229 -9.61 18.56 5.38
N PRO A 230 -9.46 17.25 5.08
CA PRO A 230 -9.69 16.19 6.06
C PRO A 230 -8.78 16.31 7.29
N GLY A 231 -7.49 16.59 7.10
CA GLY A 231 -6.53 16.76 8.20
C GLY A 231 -6.87 17.95 9.10
N ARG A 232 -7.32 19.07 8.52
CA ARG A 232 -7.72 20.27 9.29
C ARG A 232 -9.09 20.15 9.95
N THR A 233 -9.98 19.32 9.41
CA THR A 233 -11.31 19.03 9.97
C THR A 233 -11.20 18.05 11.13
N LEU A 234 -10.43 16.98 10.97
CA LEU A 234 -10.22 15.91 11.95
C LEU A 234 -8.86 16.06 12.65
N ARG A 235 -8.61 17.20 13.28
CA ARG A 235 -7.37 17.41 14.04
C ARG A 235 -7.36 16.55 15.29
N GLY A 236 -6.41 15.65 15.41
CA GLY A 236 -6.41 14.66 16.47
C GLY A 236 -5.21 13.74 16.51
N SER A 237 -5.10 13.00 17.61
CA SER A 237 -4.09 11.96 17.72
C SER A 237 -4.58 10.69 17.04
N LEU A 238 -3.75 10.08 16.21
CA LEU A 238 -3.95 8.71 15.77
C LEU A 238 -3.49 7.76 16.89
N PRO A 239 -4.17 6.63 17.12
CA PRO A 239 -3.77 5.65 18.12
C PRO A 239 -2.30 5.24 17.94
N GLY A 240 -1.56 5.15 19.05
CA GLY A 240 -0.19 4.62 19.08
C GLY A 240 -0.18 3.13 19.44
N GLY A 241 0.74 2.35 18.85
CA GLY A 241 0.90 0.92 19.15
C GLY A 241 0.29 -0.03 18.10
N PRO A 242 0.05 -1.31 18.47
CA PRO A 242 -0.67 -2.27 17.62
C PRO A 242 -2.09 -1.74 17.36
N GLY A 243 -2.38 -1.31 16.13
CA GLY A 243 -3.58 -0.52 15.79
C GLY A 243 -3.31 0.95 15.46
N GLY A 244 -2.05 1.34 15.25
CA GLY A 244 -1.68 2.64 14.71
C GLY A 244 -2.05 2.82 13.23
N VAL A 245 -1.38 3.77 12.56
CA VAL A 245 -1.62 4.07 11.13
C VAL A 245 -1.62 2.78 10.31
N SER A 246 -2.76 2.48 9.72
CA SER A 246 -3.00 1.29 8.92
C SER A 246 -2.65 1.57 7.47
N PHE A 247 -2.07 0.59 6.82
CA PHE A 247 -1.81 0.65 5.38
C PHE A 247 -3.14 0.51 4.62
N PRO A 248 -3.35 1.23 3.49
CA PRO A 248 -4.59 1.17 2.73
C PRO A 248 -4.99 -0.25 2.31
N SER A 249 -6.14 -0.70 2.80
CA SER A 249 -6.75 -1.98 2.45
C SER A 249 -7.28 -1.99 1.02
N TRP A 250 -7.50 -0.80 0.45
CA TRP A 250 -8.00 -0.60 -0.92
C TRP A 250 -7.22 -1.38 -1.96
N PHE A 251 -5.88 -1.44 -1.89
CA PHE A 251 -5.08 -2.19 -2.87
C PHE A 251 -5.43 -3.68 -2.91
N GLY A 252 -5.58 -4.30 -1.74
CA GLY A 252 -5.97 -5.70 -1.62
C GLY A 252 -7.41 -5.94 -2.12
N LYS A 253 -8.33 -5.04 -1.76
CA LYS A 253 -9.73 -5.09 -2.20
C LYS A 253 -9.85 -4.92 -3.72
N ASN A 254 -9.15 -3.96 -4.32
CA ASN A 254 -9.16 -3.71 -5.76
C ASN A 254 -8.58 -4.90 -6.56
N SER A 255 -7.51 -5.53 -6.05
CA SER A 255 -6.97 -6.76 -6.63
C SER A 255 -7.98 -7.92 -6.56
N THR A 256 -8.63 -8.09 -5.40
CA THR A 256 -9.66 -9.12 -5.19
C THR A 256 -10.86 -8.90 -6.12
N GLN A 257 -11.33 -7.65 -6.24
CA GLN A 257 -12.39 -7.27 -7.17
C GLN A 257 -12.03 -7.61 -8.63
N SER A 258 -10.80 -7.29 -9.04
CA SER A 258 -10.31 -7.60 -10.39
C SER A 258 -10.27 -9.11 -10.66
N ARG A 259 -9.81 -9.91 -9.68
CA ARG A 259 -9.82 -11.38 -9.76
C ARG A 259 -11.25 -11.91 -9.90
N ILE A 260 -12.16 -11.45 -9.06
CA ILE A 260 -13.59 -11.85 -9.05
C ILE A 260 -14.25 -11.50 -10.38
N ASN A 261 -14.04 -10.29 -10.91
CA ASN A 261 -14.59 -9.87 -12.20
C ASN A 261 -14.10 -10.75 -13.36
N ARG A 262 -12.80 -11.11 -13.37
CA ARG A 262 -12.25 -12.01 -14.39
C ARG A 262 -12.88 -13.40 -14.29
N THR A 263 -12.91 -13.98 -13.09
CA THR A 263 -13.47 -15.32 -12.82
C THR A 263 -14.95 -15.37 -13.21
N THR A 264 -15.71 -14.32 -12.87
CA THR A 264 -17.12 -14.19 -13.25
C THR A 264 -17.29 -14.10 -14.76
N SER A 265 -16.39 -13.41 -15.45
CA SER A 265 -16.42 -13.26 -16.92
C SER A 265 -16.06 -14.56 -17.65
N GLU A 266 -15.09 -15.31 -17.13
CA GLU A 266 -14.71 -16.64 -17.63
C GLU A 266 -15.87 -17.63 -17.46
N LEU A 267 -16.45 -17.69 -16.26
CA LEU A 267 -17.60 -18.54 -15.96
C LEU A 267 -18.84 -18.18 -16.81
N ALA A 268 -19.13 -16.88 -16.96
CA ALA A 268 -20.22 -16.41 -17.81
C ALA A 268 -20.01 -16.78 -19.28
N ALA A 269 -18.77 -16.73 -19.79
CA ALA A 269 -18.45 -17.15 -21.15
C ALA A 269 -18.66 -18.66 -21.34
N HIS A 270 -18.30 -19.48 -20.34
CA HIS A 270 -18.46 -20.93 -20.38
C HIS A 270 -19.94 -21.34 -20.33
N LEU A 271 -20.71 -20.77 -19.40
CA LEU A 271 -22.15 -21.07 -19.25
C LEU A 271 -23.05 -20.43 -20.31
N ARG A 272 -22.48 -19.61 -21.21
CA ARG A 272 -23.23 -18.80 -22.17
C ARG A 272 -24.11 -19.64 -23.09
N LEU A 273 -23.63 -20.79 -23.55
CA LEU A 273 -24.37 -21.67 -24.46
C LEU A 273 -25.55 -22.36 -23.77
N ALA A 274 -25.39 -22.73 -22.50
CA ALA A 274 -26.41 -23.48 -21.76
C ALA A 274 -27.47 -22.59 -21.10
N THR A 275 -27.10 -21.37 -20.69
CA THR A 275 -27.95 -20.51 -19.85
C THR A 275 -28.33 -19.19 -20.51
N HIS A 276 -27.64 -18.77 -21.59
CA HIS A 276 -27.65 -17.41 -22.13
C HIS A 276 -27.33 -16.30 -21.09
N CYS A 277 -27.02 -16.69 -19.84
CA CYS A 277 -26.77 -15.80 -18.73
C CYS A 277 -25.42 -15.10 -18.91
N GLY A 278 -25.38 -13.81 -18.59
CA GLY A 278 -24.16 -13.01 -18.72
C GLY A 278 -23.83 -12.53 -20.14
N SER A 279 -24.74 -12.69 -21.12
CA SER A 279 -24.53 -12.23 -22.50
C SER A 279 -24.36 -10.72 -22.64
N SER A 280 -24.94 -9.92 -21.73
CA SER A 280 -24.81 -8.46 -21.67
C SER A 280 -23.94 -7.99 -20.51
N ASN A 281 -24.05 -8.63 -19.33
CA ASN A 281 -23.25 -8.31 -18.16
C ASN A 281 -22.92 -9.59 -17.36
N PRO A 282 -21.64 -9.99 -17.27
CA PRO A 282 -21.23 -11.16 -16.48
C PRO A 282 -21.70 -11.12 -15.02
N LEU A 283 -21.90 -9.94 -14.44
CA LEU A 283 -22.37 -9.78 -13.05
C LEU A 283 -23.78 -10.35 -12.83
N THR A 284 -24.62 -10.46 -13.86
CA THR A 284 -25.94 -11.10 -13.76
C THR A 284 -25.82 -12.55 -13.28
N LEU A 285 -24.78 -13.26 -13.71
CA LEU A 285 -24.51 -14.61 -13.26
C LEU A 285 -24.24 -14.66 -11.75
N LEU A 286 -23.44 -13.72 -11.25
CA LEU A 286 -23.08 -13.62 -9.83
C LEU A 286 -24.30 -13.29 -8.96
N LEU A 287 -25.12 -12.34 -9.40
CA LEU A 287 -26.24 -11.82 -8.61
C LEU A 287 -27.43 -12.78 -8.57
N ASP A 288 -27.78 -13.39 -9.70
CA ASP A 288 -29.05 -14.11 -9.84
C ASP A 288 -28.88 -15.64 -9.78
N TYR A 289 -27.75 -16.16 -10.26
CA TYR A 289 -27.58 -17.61 -10.51
C TYR A 289 -26.58 -18.29 -9.59
N ALA A 290 -25.49 -17.61 -9.20
CA ALA A 290 -24.41 -18.24 -8.44
C ALA A 290 -24.91 -18.84 -7.11
N THR A 291 -25.76 -18.10 -6.38
CA THR A 291 -26.30 -18.55 -5.08
C THR A 291 -27.22 -19.79 -5.25
N PRO A 292 -28.25 -19.79 -6.12
CA PRO A 292 -29.05 -20.99 -6.38
C PRO A 292 -28.25 -22.18 -6.90
N ILE A 293 -27.28 -21.95 -7.79
CA ILE A 293 -26.43 -23.03 -8.33
C ILE A 293 -25.61 -23.68 -7.21
N SER A 294 -24.98 -22.87 -6.34
CA SER A 294 -24.22 -23.40 -5.20
C SER A 294 -25.10 -24.19 -4.21
N GLU A 295 -26.37 -23.82 -4.06
CA GLU A 295 -27.33 -24.56 -3.22
C GLU A 295 -27.74 -25.88 -3.85
N LEU A 296 -27.97 -25.92 -5.18
CA LEU A 296 -28.26 -27.16 -5.90
C LEU A 296 -27.08 -28.14 -5.85
N ILE A 297 -25.85 -27.64 -6.00
CA ILE A 297 -24.64 -28.46 -5.96
C ILE A 297 -24.44 -29.09 -4.57
N THR A 298 -24.79 -28.37 -3.50
CA THR A 298 -24.52 -28.80 -2.11
C THR A 298 -25.65 -29.62 -1.47
N ARG A 299 -26.82 -29.72 -2.11
CA ARG A 299 -28.02 -30.32 -1.50
C ARG A 299 -28.14 -31.83 -1.75
N ASP A 300 -27.97 -32.29 -2.98
CA ASP A 300 -28.09 -33.70 -3.37
C ASP A 300 -27.12 -34.04 -4.50
N ILE A 301 -26.41 -35.17 -4.38
CA ILE A 301 -25.28 -35.53 -5.24
C ILE A 301 -25.76 -35.94 -6.63
N ASP A 302 -26.76 -36.82 -6.69
CA ASP A 302 -27.26 -37.34 -7.96
C ASP A 302 -27.90 -36.23 -8.80
N SER A 303 -28.68 -35.37 -8.13
CA SER A 303 -29.26 -34.17 -8.74
C SER A 303 -28.17 -33.17 -9.16
N ALA A 304 -27.11 -32.99 -8.36
CA ALA A 304 -25.99 -32.12 -8.70
C ALA A 304 -25.23 -32.62 -9.93
N ILE A 305 -24.90 -33.91 -10.00
CA ILE A 305 -24.17 -34.50 -11.14
C ILE A 305 -24.99 -34.34 -12.43
N GLN A 306 -26.30 -34.65 -12.40
CA GLN A 306 -27.17 -34.43 -13.56
C GLN A 306 -27.21 -32.96 -13.98
N PHE A 307 -27.28 -32.04 -13.03
CA PHE A 307 -27.24 -30.60 -13.30
C PHE A 307 -25.91 -30.19 -13.95
N LEU A 308 -24.78 -30.63 -13.41
CA LEU A 308 -23.45 -30.32 -13.95
C LEU A 308 -23.31 -30.84 -15.40
N ILE A 309 -23.78 -32.04 -15.69
CA ILE A 309 -23.77 -32.62 -17.05
C ILE A 309 -24.67 -31.81 -17.99
N ASN A 310 -25.90 -31.47 -17.57
CA ASN A 310 -26.86 -30.75 -18.40
C ASN A 310 -26.39 -29.34 -18.77
N TYR A 311 -25.73 -28.64 -17.84
CA TYR A 311 -25.22 -27.29 -18.04
C TYR A 311 -23.73 -27.24 -18.43
N GLN A 312 -23.12 -28.40 -18.68
CA GLN A 312 -21.71 -28.55 -19.05
C GLN A 312 -20.75 -27.85 -18.08
N ILE A 313 -21.06 -27.88 -16.79
CA ILE A 313 -20.28 -27.23 -15.74
C ILE A 313 -19.11 -28.14 -15.37
N THR A 314 -17.89 -27.62 -15.45
CA THR A 314 -16.68 -28.35 -15.06
C THR A 314 -16.45 -28.26 -13.55
N ARG A 315 -15.55 -29.09 -13.03
CA ARG A 315 -15.11 -29.00 -11.64
C ARG A 315 -14.51 -27.63 -11.29
N GLU A 316 -13.72 -27.05 -12.19
CA GLU A 316 -13.10 -25.73 -11.98
C GLU A 316 -14.16 -24.63 -11.87
N ASP A 317 -15.26 -24.75 -12.62
CA ASP A 317 -16.41 -23.86 -12.52
C ASP A 317 -17.12 -24.01 -11.18
N VAL A 318 -17.26 -25.24 -10.67
CA VAL A 318 -17.85 -25.49 -9.34
C VAL A 318 -17.01 -24.80 -8.25
N ASP A 319 -15.69 -24.97 -8.27
CA ASP A 319 -14.79 -24.30 -7.31
C ASP A 319 -14.92 -22.78 -7.41
N SER A 320 -14.99 -22.25 -8.64
CA SER A 320 -15.20 -20.82 -8.90
C SER A 320 -16.54 -20.31 -8.36
N ILE A 321 -17.63 -21.04 -8.58
CA ILE A 321 -18.97 -20.71 -8.07
C ILE A 321 -18.98 -20.73 -6.54
N MET A 322 -18.31 -21.69 -5.91
CA MET A 322 -18.20 -21.77 -4.45
C MET A 322 -17.39 -20.60 -3.88
N GLU A 323 -16.29 -20.20 -4.53
CA GLU A 323 -15.53 -19.00 -4.15
C GLU A 323 -16.41 -17.74 -4.26
N LEU A 324 -17.11 -17.57 -5.39
CA LEU A 324 -17.97 -16.41 -5.66
C LEU A 324 -19.17 -16.28 -4.72
N THR A 325 -19.62 -17.39 -4.12
CA THR A 325 -20.76 -17.42 -3.19
C THR A 325 -20.36 -17.40 -1.72
N THR A 326 -19.07 -17.24 -1.43
CA THR A 326 -18.56 -17.15 -0.06
C THR A 326 -18.66 -15.71 0.45
N TRP A 327 -19.37 -15.53 1.56
CA TRP A 327 -19.55 -14.22 2.20
C TRP A 327 -18.88 -14.17 3.57
N PRO A 328 -18.33 -13.01 3.99
CA PRO A 328 -17.85 -12.84 5.35
C PRO A 328 -18.94 -13.21 6.36
N ASN A 329 -18.57 -13.96 7.41
CA ASN A 329 -19.48 -14.44 8.46
C ASN A 329 -20.54 -15.47 8.03
N ARG A 330 -20.39 -16.11 6.86
CA ARG A 330 -21.17 -17.31 6.51
C ARG A 330 -20.26 -18.54 6.43
N PRO A 331 -20.68 -19.69 6.97
CA PRO A 331 -19.90 -20.91 6.84
C PRO A 331 -19.79 -21.30 5.36
N ASN A 332 -18.63 -21.82 4.97
CA ASN A 332 -18.45 -22.32 3.62
C ASN A 332 -19.44 -23.47 3.37
N ARG A 333 -20.23 -23.36 2.30
CA ARG A 333 -21.30 -24.31 1.96
C ARG A 333 -20.78 -25.70 1.62
N MET A 334 -19.50 -25.82 1.24
CA MET A 334 -18.85 -27.12 1.02
C MET A 334 -18.57 -27.87 2.33
N LEU A 335 -18.54 -27.20 3.50
CA LEU A 335 -18.30 -27.88 4.79
C LEU A 335 -19.47 -28.77 5.21
N SER A 336 -20.68 -28.55 4.69
CA SER A 336 -21.84 -29.41 4.94
C SER A 336 -21.89 -30.65 4.04
N VAL A 337 -21.02 -30.74 3.03
CA VAL A 337 -20.92 -31.89 2.14
C VAL A 337 -19.92 -32.88 2.74
N ASP A 338 -20.30 -34.16 2.83
CA ASP A 338 -19.45 -35.19 3.45
C ASP A 338 -18.12 -35.36 2.68
N SER A 339 -17.02 -35.45 3.41
CA SER A 339 -15.65 -35.55 2.87
C SER A 339 -15.44 -36.72 1.90
N LYS A 340 -16.20 -37.82 2.05
CA LYS A 340 -16.20 -38.96 1.10
C LYS A 340 -16.87 -38.64 -0.23
N VAL A 341 -17.82 -37.71 -0.22
CA VAL A 341 -18.64 -37.30 -1.37
C VAL A 341 -17.93 -36.27 -2.23
N SER A 342 -17.14 -35.37 -1.64
CA SER A 342 -16.27 -34.47 -2.41
C SER A 342 -15.31 -35.20 -3.36
N TYR A 343 -14.98 -36.46 -3.07
CA TYR A 343 -14.13 -37.31 -3.91
C TYR A 343 -14.86 -37.81 -5.17
N GLN A 344 -16.19 -37.95 -5.16
CA GLN A 344 -16.98 -38.39 -6.32
C GLN A 344 -17.12 -37.32 -7.41
N TYR A 345 -17.04 -36.04 -7.08
CA TYR A 345 -16.94 -34.95 -8.06
C TYR A 345 -15.59 -34.92 -8.82
N THR A 346 -14.69 -35.88 -8.56
CA THR A 346 -13.33 -35.94 -9.13
C THR A 346 -13.22 -36.91 -10.30
N TYR A 347 -14.26 -37.69 -10.58
CA TYR A 347 -14.28 -38.74 -11.60
C TYR A 347 -15.37 -38.52 -12.63
#